data_AF-A0A6C0KPI8-F1
#
_entry.id   AF-A0A6C0KPI8-F1
#
_cell.length_a   1.000
_cell.length_b   1.000
_cell.length_c   1.000
_cell.angle_alpha   90.00
_cell.angle_beta   90.00
_cell.angle_gamma   90.00
#
_symmetry.space_group_name_H-M   'P 1'
#
loop_
_entity.id
_entity.type
_entity.pdbx_description
1 polymer ?
#
loop_
_entity_poly.entity_id
_entity_poly.type
_entity_poly.pdbx_seq_one_letter_code
_entity_poly.pdbx_strand_id
1 'polypeptide(L)'
;MLLITGISGLLGRTLANVCDKENIPYIGTHVSREHKHSYCINYLNEKELYDFLNVHAITTCVHCIVERQVDVCESDWNKTKTINVDIVDHLARACKKLNIHLIHISTDYVFDGKCAPYYPGTEVNPLQNYGMSKLLSEKRVVSHLSNYTILRVPVLYSDDVENLSESAVTIIGKKVLNQVEATKEDDYSVRRPVFIPDLCAFILSFVHRPQYGVFHFYHPTHKTTKYQMAQQIGTFLNMPTLHIEPVRSYENVAHRPYDTQLLDNQYNIHDFHHTSLEDGIASCFQKWKFPKVTETTDPQRFFILMDLDGTLVDTDPLHHQAYQHALHPAPFTWRDFEQVIHYSNMEQFLKTLPVTYDEIKKKKKQWMLEQTSLRFIEGADVFLQHLLQFDFNVVIVTNTSREIVEHYQKHLPLLQKVKNWITREDYDIPKPHSECYERAVQQYYKGETYKIGFENTLTGYRSIKESVDRVYFITNKDSVAYDTIKKEDIYLLPNYHSL
;
A
#
# COMPACT_ATOMS: atom_id res chain seq x y z
N MET A 1 7.06 -27.72 -20.62
CA MET A 1 6.31 -27.09 -19.51
C MET A 1 6.96 -25.75 -19.17
N LEU A 2 6.20 -24.70 -18.90
CA LEU A 2 6.72 -23.40 -18.45
C LEU A 2 6.92 -23.40 -16.93
N LEU A 3 8.09 -22.97 -16.45
CA LEU A 3 8.35 -22.69 -15.04
C LEU A 3 8.38 -21.18 -14.80
N ILE A 4 7.67 -20.71 -13.77
CA ILE A 4 7.76 -19.34 -13.24
C ILE A 4 8.42 -19.40 -11.86
N THR A 5 9.65 -18.90 -11.73
CA THR A 5 10.31 -18.83 -10.42
C THR A 5 9.91 -17.57 -9.68
N GLY A 6 9.69 -17.64 -8.36
CA GLY A 6 9.26 -16.47 -7.60
C GLY A 6 7.83 -16.08 -7.94
N ILE A 7 6.97 -17.09 -8.16
CA ILE A 7 5.58 -16.91 -8.60
C ILE A 7 4.76 -16.05 -7.63
N SER A 8 5.12 -16.03 -6.33
CA SER A 8 4.46 -15.20 -5.33
C SER A 8 4.81 -13.71 -5.41
N GLY A 9 5.82 -13.32 -6.19
CA GLY A 9 6.20 -11.91 -6.39
C GLY A 9 5.35 -11.22 -7.45
N LEU A 10 5.38 -9.89 -7.47
CA LEU A 10 4.53 -9.06 -8.34
C LEU A 10 4.52 -9.49 -9.82
N LEU A 11 5.71 -9.65 -10.44
CA LEU A 11 5.82 -10.12 -11.83
C LEU A 11 5.38 -11.58 -11.99
N GLY A 12 5.76 -12.44 -11.03
CA GLY A 12 5.44 -13.87 -11.07
C GLY A 12 3.93 -14.13 -11.01
N ARG A 13 3.22 -13.45 -10.11
CA ARG A 13 1.76 -13.57 -9.97
C ARG A 13 1.04 -13.03 -11.19
N THR A 14 1.43 -11.85 -11.66
CA THR A 14 0.81 -11.26 -12.85
C THR A 14 1.01 -12.17 -14.06
N LEU A 15 2.21 -12.74 -14.25
CA LEU A 15 2.47 -13.68 -15.34
C LEU A 15 1.65 -14.97 -15.22
N ALA A 16 1.51 -15.51 -14.00
CA ALA A 16 0.67 -16.68 -13.74
C ALA A 16 -0.81 -16.40 -14.07
N ASN A 17 -1.33 -15.22 -13.68
CA ASN A 17 -2.69 -14.79 -14.00
C ASN A 17 -2.91 -14.66 -15.53
N VAL A 18 -1.93 -14.11 -16.26
CA VAL A 18 -1.97 -14.07 -17.72
C VAL A 18 -1.93 -15.49 -18.32
N CYS A 19 -1.10 -16.40 -17.79
CA CYS A 19 -1.07 -17.78 -18.24
C CYS A 19 -2.40 -18.51 -18.01
N ASP A 20 -3.04 -18.32 -16.86
CA ASP A 20 -4.38 -18.86 -16.55
C ASP A 20 -5.42 -18.34 -17.57
N LYS A 21 -5.38 -17.04 -17.91
CA LYS A 21 -6.29 -16.42 -18.89
C LYS A 21 -6.08 -16.95 -20.31
N GLU A 22 -4.83 -17.14 -20.72
CA GLU A 22 -4.45 -17.61 -22.06
C GLU A 22 -4.39 -19.15 -22.17
N ASN A 23 -4.75 -19.89 -21.11
CA ASN A 23 -4.66 -21.35 -21.02
C ASN A 23 -3.26 -21.91 -21.32
N ILE A 24 -2.21 -21.21 -20.89
CA ILE A 24 -0.82 -21.64 -21.04
C ILE A 24 -0.43 -22.53 -19.84
N PRO A 25 -0.05 -23.81 -20.03
CA PRO A 25 0.35 -24.67 -18.92
C PRO A 25 1.64 -24.19 -18.26
N TYR A 26 1.58 -23.95 -16.95
CA TYR A 26 2.73 -23.54 -16.15
C TYR A 26 2.76 -24.23 -14.79
N ILE A 27 3.94 -24.25 -14.17
CA ILE A 27 4.09 -24.45 -12.74
C ILE A 27 4.89 -23.30 -12.12
N GLY A 28 4.60 -23.00 -10.86
CA GLY A 28 5.29 -21.97 -10.10
C GLY A 28 6.25 -22.54 -9.07
N THR A 29 7.17 -21.70 -8.60
CA THR A 29 7.91 -22.00 -7.36
C THR A 29 8.01 -20.78 -6.46
N HIS A 30 8.07 -21.03 -5.15
CA HIS A 30 8.23 -20.02 -4.12
C HIS A 30 9.27 -20.47 -3.09
N VAL A 31 9.60 -19.55 -2.17
CA VAL A 31 10.48 -19.84 -1.01
C VAL A 31 9.71 -19.68 0.30
N SER A 32 9.03 -18.54 0.49
CA SER A 32 8.35 -18.22 1.75
C SER A 32 6.83 -18.06 1.64
N ARG A 33 6.32 -17.62 0.48
CA ARG A 33 4.89 -17.35 0.26
C ARG A 33 4.31 -18.33 -0.74
N GLU A 34 3.44 -19.21 -0.27
CA GLU A 34 2.75 -20.16 -1.13
C GLU A 34 1.83 -19.43 -2.13
N HIS A 35 1.67 -20.05 -3.30
CA HIS A 35 0.77 -19.59 -4.36
C HIS A 35 0.09 -20.80 -5.03
N LYS A 36 -1.03 -20.57 -5.70
CA LYS A 36 -1.68 -21.58 -6.55
C LYS A 36 -0.67 -22.18 -7.55
N HIS A 37 -0.69 -23.50 -7.70
CA HIS A 37 0.18 -24.27 -8.60
C HIS A 37 1.69 -24.09 -8.34
N SER A 38 2.09 -23.88 -7.08
CA SER A 38 3.49 -23.62 -6.74
C SER A 38 4.12 -24.67 -5.84
N TYR A 39 5.42 -24.86 -6.01
CA TYR A 39 6.25 -25.74 -5.18
C TYR A 39 7.27 -24.93 -4.39
N CYS A 40 7.49 -25.30 -3.12
CA CYS A 40 8.59 -24.74 -2.35
C CYS A 40 9.90 -25.42 -2.76
N ILE A 41 10.93 -24.63 -3.08
CA ILE A 41 12.22 -25.16 -3.55
C ILE A 41 13.38 -24.36 -2.97
N ASN A 42 14.44 -25.06 -2.57
CA ASN A 42 15.71 -24.44 -2.22
C ASN A 42 16.63 -24.34 -3.45
N TYR A 43 16.69 -23.15 -4.06
CA TYR A 43 17.54 -22.87 -5.22
C TYR A 43 19.06 -23.04 -4.97
N LEU A 44 19.50 -23.00 -3.71
CA LEU A 44 20.90 -23.22 -3.35
C LEU A 44 21.26 -24.71 -3.27
N ASN A 45 20.27 -25.61 -3.29
CA ASN A 45 20.49 -27.05 -3.36
C ASN A 45 20.47 -27.52 -4.82
N GLU A 46 21.66 -27.67 -5.42
CA GLU A 46 21.80 -28.04 -6.84
C GLU A 46 21.08 -29.34 -7.22
N LYS A 47 21.09 -30.35 -6.34
CA LYS A 47 20.46 -31.65 -6.62
C LYS A 47 18.94 -31.51 -6.63
N GLU A 48 18.37 -30.86 -5.63
CA GLU A 48 16.94 -30.61 -5.52
C GLU A 48 16.42 -29.80 -6.72
N LEU A 49 17.14 -28.73 -7.09
CA LEU A 49 16.83 -27.92 -8.26
C LEU A 49 16.86 -28.74 -9.55
N TYR A 50 17.92 -29.53 -9.76
CA TYR A 50 18.04 -30.37 -10.95
C TYR A 50 16.92 -31.41 -11.03
N ASP A 51 16.68 -32.15 -9.94
CA ASP A 51 15.67 -33.19 -9.89
C ASP A 51 14.27 -32.60 -10.15
N PHE A 52 13.96 -31.44 -9.54
CA PHE A 52 12.71 -30.73 -9.77
C PHE A 52 12.51 -30.35 -11.25
N LEU A 53 13.50 -29.69 -11.85
CA LEU A 53 13.42 -29.26 -13.25
C LEU A 53 13.25 -30.46 -14.20
N ASN A 54 13.92 -31.57 -13.91
CA ASN A 54 13.87 -32.79 -14.73
C ASN A 54 12.52 -33.52 -14.58
N VAL A 55 12.06 -33.76 -13.35
CA VAL A 55 10.80 -34.48 -13.07
C VAL A 55 9.59 -33.79 -13.68
N HIS A 56 9.58 -32.45 -13.67
CA HIS A 56 8.48 -31.67 -14.24
C HIS A 56 8.62 -31.37 -15.74
N ALA A 57 9.64 -31.93 -16.41
CA ALA A 57 9.89 -31.74 -17.85
C ALA A 57 9.84 -30.26 -18.26
N ILE A 58 10.55 -29.42 -17.51
CA ILE A 58 10.62 -27.99 -17.79
C ILE A 58 11.34 -27.78 -19.12
N THR A 59 10.77 -26.92 -19.97
CA THR A 59 11.34 -26.57 -21.29
C THR A 59 11.75 -25.10 -21.34
N THR A 60 11.02 -24.25 -20.62
CA THR A 60 11.28 -22.81 -20.51
C THR A 60 11.12 -22.39 -19.06
N CYS A 61 12.04 -21.57 -18.57
CA CYS A 61 12.02 -21.03 -17.22
C CYS A 61 12.05 -19.50 -17.28
N VAL A 62 11.03 -18.83 -16.73
CA VAL A 62 11.03 -17.38 -16.51
C VAL A 62 11.47 -17.11 -15.07
N HIS A 63 12.63 -16.48 -14.92
CA HIS A 63 13.24 -16.23 -13.63
C HIS A 63 12.87 -14.86 -13.06
N CYS A 64 11.90 -14.84 -12.12
CA CYS A 64 11.43 -13.61 -11.46
C CYS A 64 11.93 -13.42 -10.01
N ILE A 65 12.76 -14.31 -9.47
CA ILE A 65 13.29 -14.16 -8.10
C ILE A 65 14.33 -13.04 -8.07
N VAL A 66 14.14 -12.08 -7.16
CA VAL A 66 15.05 -10.94 -7.00
C VAL A 66 14.85 -10.27 -5.64
N GLU A 67 15.94 -9.88 -4.97
CA GLU A 67 15.94 -8.80 -3.98
C GLU A 67 16.03 -7.48 -4.74
N ARG A 68 14.91 -6.76 -4.77
CA ARG A 68 14.73 -5.53 -5.56
C ARG A 68 14.83 -4.26 -4.74
N GLN A 69 14.86 -4.36 -3.41
CA GLN A 69 14.93 -3.18 -2.56
C GLN A 69 16.35 -2.64 -2.58
N VAL A 70 16.56 -1.50 -3.24
CA VAL A 70 17.88 -0.87 -3.37
C VAL A 70 18.54 -0.68 -2.00
N ASP A 71 17.79 -0.21 -1.00
CA ASP A 71 18.31 0.02 0.35
C ASP A 71 18.80 -1.29 1.03
N VAL A 72 18.12 -2.41 0.78
CA VAL A 72 18.57 -3.74 1.23
C VAL A 72 19.82 -4.17 0.44
N CYS A 73 19.85 -3.88 -0.86
CA CYS A 73 21.00 -4.20 -1.71
C CYS A 73 22.27 -3.47 -1.30
N GLU A 74 22.14 -2.22 -0.84
CA GLU A 74 23.26 -1.43 -0.34
C GLU A 74 23.70 -1.85 1.07
N SER A 75 22.75 -2.20 1.94
CA SER A 75 23.06 -2.53 3.34
C SER A 75 23.45 -3.98 3.58
N ASP A 76 23.02 -4.92 2.75
CA ASP A 76 23.29 -6.36 2.89
C ASP A 76 23.67 -7.00 1.54
N TRP A 77 24.93 -6.82 1.15
CA TRP A 77 25.47 -7.40 -0.07
C TRP A 77 25.45 -8.94 -0.06
N ASN A 78 25.64 -9.59 1.09
CA ASN A 78 25.68 -11.05 1.16
C ASN A 78 24.33 -11.66 0.82
N LYS A 79 23.25 -11.14 1.41
CA LYS A 79 21.87 -11.54 1.05
C LYS A 79 21.60 -11.24 -0.43
N THR A 80 21.99 -10.06 -0.89
CA THR A 80 21.77 -9.62 -2.27
C THR A 80 22.49 -10.51 -3.28
N LYS A 81 23.77 -10.83 -3.04
CA LYS A 81 24.56 -11.75 -3.86
C LYS A 81 23.92 -13.14 -3.87
N THR A 82 23.51 -13.64 -2.71
CA THR A 82 22.87 -14.97 -2.61
C THR A 82 21.62 -15.04 -3.49
N ILE A 83 20.73 -14.06 -3.36
CA ILE A 83 19.44 -14.06 -4.06
C ILE A 83 19.60 -13.70 -5.55
N ASN A 84 20.33 -12.64 -5.87
CA ASN A 84 20.38 -12.09 -7.22
C ASN A 84 21.44 -12.74 -8.10
N VAL A 85 22.48 -13.36 -7.53
CA VAL A 85 23.64 -13.90 -8.28
C VAL A 85 23.77 -15.41 -8.13
N ASP A 86 23.84 -15.93 -6.90
CA ASP A 86 24.16 -17.34 -6.67
C ASP A 86 23.01 -18.26 -7.08
N ILE A 87 21.75 -17.90 -6.76
CA ILE A 87 20.55 -18.59 -7.27
C ILE A 87 20.56 -18.64 -8.81
N VAL A 88 20.93 -17.54 -9.47
CA VAL A 88 20.96 -17.45 -10.93
C VAL A 88 22.07 -18.32 -11.51
N ASP A 89 23.24 -18.40 -10.87
CA ASP A 89 24.33 -19.31 -11.27
C ASP A 89 23.87 -20.77 -11.23
N HIS A 90 23.23 -21.18 -10.13
CA HIS A 90 22.70 -22.54 -9.96
C HIS A 90 21.63 -22.86 -11.02
N LEU A 91 20.68 -21.93 -11.22
CA LEU A 91 19.62 -22.07 -12.21
C LEU A 91 20.19 -22.16 -13.64
N ALA A 92 21.16 -21.32 -13.99
CA ALA A 92 21.77 -21.34 -15.31
C ALA A 92 22.53 -22.67 -15.57
N ARG A 93 23.25 -23.20 -14.58
CA ARG A 93 23.91 -24.52 -14.69
C ARG A 93 22.91 -25.66 -14.85
N ALA A 94 21.82 -25.65 -14.09
CA ALA A 94 20.78 -26.67 -14.18
C ALA A 94 20.07 -26.60 -15.54
N CYS A 95 19.73 -25.39 -16.01
CA CYS A 95 19.15 -25.17 -17.33
C CYS A 95 20.07 -25.67 -18.44
N LYS A 96 21.40 -25.50 -18.31
CA LYS A 96 22.38 -26.00 -19.28
C LYS A 96 22.33 -27.52 -19.40
N LYS A 97 22.32 -28.22 -18.27
CA LYS A 97 22.30 -29.70 -18.21
C LYS A 97 21.02 -30.28 -18.82
N LEU A 98 19.91 -29.56 -18.73
CA LEU A 98 18.58 -30.01 -19.18
C LEU A 98 18.12 -29.34 -20.48
N ASN A 99 18.98 -28.53 -21.12
CA ASN A 99 18.66 -27.75 -22.32
C ASN A 99 17.37 -26.89 -22.17
N ILE A 100 17.18 -26.29 -21.00
CA ILE A 100 16.05 -25.41 -20.69
C ILE A 100 16.35 -24.00 -21.18
N HIS A 101 15.40 -23.39 -21.88
CA HIS A 101 15.47 -21.98 -22.25
C HIS A 101 15.22 -21.10 -21.02
N LEU A 102 16.22 -20.31 -20.64
CA LEU A 102 16.12 -19.40 -19.49
C LEU A 102 15.80 -17.98 -19.93
N ILE A 103 14.65 -17.45 -19.52
CA ILE A 103 14.27 -16.04 -19.64
C ILE A 103 14.59 -15.37 -18.29
N HIS A 104 15.66 -14.57 -18.27
CA HIS A 104 16.18 -13.89 -17.09
C HIS A 104 15.79 -12.41 -17.09
N ILE A 105 15.04 -11.98 -16.07
CA ILE A 105 14.64 -10.58 -15.92
C ILE A 105 15.77 -9.79 -15.30
N SER A 106 16.27 -8.79 -16.02
CA SER A 106 17.30 -7.84 -15.59
C SER A 106 16.71 -6.43 -15.42
N THR A 107 17.54 -5.40 -15.39
CA THR A 107 17.14 -4.03 -15.08
C THR A 107 17.88 -3.02 -15.94
N ASP A 108 17.28 -1.86 -16.16
CA ASP A 108 17.93 -0.67 -16.69
C ASP A 108 19.04 -0.10 -15.77
N TYR A 109 19.05 -0.46 -14.48
CA TYR A 109 20.09 -0.05 -13.52
C TYR A 109 21.46 -0.72 -13.75
N VAL A 110 21.61 -1.55 -14.78
CA VAL A 110 22.93 -1.98 -15.28
C VAL A 110 23.68 -0.84 -15.98
N PHE A 111 23.01 0.27 -16.28
CA PHE A 111 23.58 1.46 -16.90
C PHE A 111 23.78 2.61 -15.89
N ASP A 112 24.71 3.51 -16.17
CA ASP A 112 25.01 4.68 -15.31
C ASP A 112 24.06 5.86 -15.54
N GLY A 113 23.29 5.83 -16.61
CA GLY A 113 22.34 6.86 -17.00
C GLY A 113 22.97 8.19 -17.43
N LYS A 114 24.24 8.20 -17.85
CA LYS A 114 24.95 9.40 -18.34
C LYS A 114 24.75 9.65 -19.84
N CYS A 115 24.59 8.60 -20.62
CA CYS A 115 24.61 8.64 -22.09
C CYS A 115 23.42 7.89 -22.71
N ALA A 116 22.20 8.15 -22.22
CA ALA A 116 20.99 7.62 -22.85
C ALA A 116 20.84 8.08 -24.32
N PRO A 117 20.25 7.26 -25.20
CA PRO A 117 19.65 5.95 -24.92
C PRO A 117 20.64 4.77 -24.95
N TYR A 118 20.28 3.70 -24.23
CA TYR A 118 21.03 2.45 -24.14
C TYR A 118 20.38 1.34 -24.97
N TYR A 119 21.17 0.68 -25.81
CA TYR A 119 20.80 -0.48 -26.61
C TYR A 119 21.33 -1.76 -25.95
N PRO A 120 20.85 -2.96 -26.34
CA PRO A 120 21.30 -4.20 -25.69
C PRO A 120 22.82 -4.42 -25.73
N GLY A 121 23.48 -3.95 -26.79
CA GLY A 121 24.94 -3.99 -26.95
C GLY A 121 25.70 -2.82 -26.33
N THR A 122 25.04 -1.85 -25.70
CA THR A 122 25.72 -0.74 -25.03
C THR A 122 26.47 -1.25 -23.78
N GLU A 123 27.65 -0.68 -23.52
CA GLU A 123 28.44 -1.01 -22.34
C GLU A 123 27.67 -0.73 -21.05
N VAL A 124 27.78 -1.67 -20.11
CA VAL A 124 27.09 -1.65 -18.81
C VAL A 124 28.02 -1.12 -17.73
N ASN A 125 27.52 -0.21 -16.90
CA ASN A 125 28.27 0.47 -15.84
C ASN A 125 27.34 0.82 -14.67
N PRO A 126 26.92 -0.16 -13.84
CA PRO A 126 25.97 0.10 -12.76
C PRO A 126 26.58 0.98 -11.67
N LEU A 127 25.78 1.92 -11.15
CA LEU A 127 26.20 2.82 -10.05
C LEU A 127 25.91 2.25 -8.65
N GLN A 128 25.03 1.25 -8.56
CA GLN A 128 24.46 0.75 -7.31
C GLN A 128 24.68 -0.74 -7.16
N ASN A 129 24.66 -1.25 -5.92
CA ASN A 129 24.77 -2.67 -5.62
C ASN A 129 23.62 -3.48 -6.25
N TYR A 130 22.40 -2.94 -6.31
CA TYR A 130 21.30 -3.60 -7.03
C TYR A 130 21.66 -3.81 -8.51
N GLY A 131 22.06 -2.75 -9.22
CA GLY A 131 22.48 -2.83 -10.63
C GLY A 131 23.69 -3.75 -10.83
N MET A 132 24.67 -3.70 -9.93
CA MET A 132 25.84 -4.58 -9.94
C MET A 132 25.43 -6.05 -9.79
N SER A 133 24.53 -6.36 -8.86
CA SER A 133 24.03 -7.72 -8.67
C SER A 133 23.33 -8.25 -9.92
N LYS A 134 22.55 -7.42 -10.61
CA LYS A 134 21.88 -7.78 -11.86
C LYS A 134 22.87 -7.97 -12.99
N LEU A 135 23.89 -7.11 -13.13
CA LEU A 135 24.98 -7.34 -14.08
C LEU A 135 25.74 -8.65 -13.82
N LEU A 136 26.07 -8.95 -12.56
CA LEU A 136 26.73 -10.21 -12.22
C LEU A 136 25.85 -11.41 -12.56
N SER A 137 24.53 -11.31 -12.34
CA SER A 137 23.56 -12.34 -12.72
C SER A 137 23.49 -12.57 -14.23
N GLU A 138 23.51 -11.50 -15.04
CA GLU A 138 23.60 -11.59 -16.51
C GLU A 138 24.87 -12.35 -16.91
N LYS A 139 26.02 -12.00 -16.31
CA LYS A 139 27.29 -12.69 -16.57
C LYS A 139 27.22 -14.19 -16.22
N ARG A 140 26.52 -14.57 -15.15
CA ARG A 140 26.31 -16.00 -14.80
C ARG A 140 25.52 -16.72 -15.88
N VAL A 141 24.40 -16.14 -16.31
CA VAL A 141 23.58 -16.69 -17.40
C VAL A 141 24.42 -16.91 -18.66
N VAL A 142 25.12 -15.87 -19.13
CA VAL A 142 25.93 -15.91 -20.36
C VAL A 142 27.10 -16.90 -20.25
N SER A 143 27.69 -17.06 -19.06
CA SER A 143 28.83 -17.97 -18.87
C SER A 143 28.45 -19.45 -18.98
N HIS A 144 27.18 -19.79 -18.75
CA HIS A 144 26.72 -21.18 -18.71
C HIS A 144 25.86 -21.56 -19.91
N LEU A 145 25.04 -20.64 -20.42
CA LEU A 145 23.99 -20.90 -21.39
C LEU A 145 24.25 -20.22 -22.73
N SER A 146 23.80 -20.86 -23.81
CA SER A 146 23.64 -20.24 -25.14
C SER A 146 22.16 -20.02 -25.50
N ASN A 147 21.25 -20.77 -24.88
CA ASN A 147 19.80 -20.72 -25.05
C ASN A 147 19.15 -19.85 -23.96
N TYR A 148 19.56 -18.58 -23.85
CA TYR A 148 19.01 -17.64 -22.86
C TYR A 148 18.38 -16.41 -23.51
N THR A 149 17.42 -15.80 -22.83
CA THR A 149 16.89 -14.45 -23.10
C THR A 149 17.11 -13.61 -21.86
N ILE A 150 17.91 -12.55 -21.93
CA ILE A 150 18.02 -11.57 -20.86
C ILE A 150 17.12 -10.39 -21.23
N LEU A 151 16.14 -10.08 -20.38
CA LEU A 151 15.21 -8.96 -20.58
C LEU A 151 15.57 -7.83 -19.61
N ARG A 152 16.22 -6.77 -20.09
CA ARG A 152 16.42 -5.56 -19.28
C ARG A 152 15.17 -4.70 -19.36
N VAL A 153 14.64 -4.35 -18.20
CA VAL A 153 13.41 -3.59 -18.07
C VAL A 153 13.60 -2.42 -17.11
N PRO A 154 12.90 -1.28 -17.31
CA PRO A 154 12.81 -0.22 -16.33
C PRO A 154 12.10 -0.65 -15.05
N VAL A 155 11.86 0.33 -14.17
CA VAL A 155 11.01 0.15 -12.99
C VAL A 155 9.63 -0.42 -13.38
N LEU A 156 9.21 -1.47 -12.67
CA LEU A 156 7.96 -2.18 -12.93
C LEU A 156 6.86 -1.80 -11.95
N TYR A 157 5.61 -1.86 -12.41
CA TYR A 157 4.42 -1.71 -11.58
C TYR A 157 3.23 -2.52 -12.12
N SER A 158 2.25 -2.78 -11.26
CA SER A 158 1.01 -3.49 -11.58
C SER A 158 -0.11 -3.01 -10.68
N ASP A 159 -1.35 -3.27 -11.09
CA ASP A 159 -2.56 -3.15 -10.28
C ASP A 159 -2.83 -4.43 -9.46
N ASP A 160 -2.22 -5.55 -9.84
CA ASP A 160 -2.22 -6.83 -9.10
C ASP A 160 -1.28 -6.79 -7.87
N VAL A 161 -1.54 -5.85 -6.97
CA VAL A 161 -0.80 -5.68 -5.71
C VAL A 161 -1.60 -6.14 -4.50
N GLU A 162 -0.93 -6.84 -3.58
CA GLU A 162 -1.52 -7.22 -2.29
C GLU A 162 -1.67 -6.01 -1.36
N ASN A 163 -0.73 -5.06 -1.47
CA ASN A 163 -0.71 -3.79 -0.74
C ASN A 163 0.09 -2.74 -1.50
N LEU A 164 -0.08 -1.47 -1.15
CA LEU A 164 0.55 -0.36 -1.86
C LEU A 164 2.08 -0.34 -1.73
N SER A 165 2.68 -1.11 -0.81
CA SER A 165 4.15 -1.19 -0.69
C SER A 165 4.81 -2.10 -1.74
N GLU A 166 4.04 -2.78 -2.59
CA GLU A 166 4.56 -3.84 -3.45
C GLU A 166 5.22 -3.36 -4.75
N SER A 167 4.84 -2.20 -5.29
CA SER A 167 5.42 -1.63 -6.51
C SER A 167 5.97 -0.22 -6.30
N ALA A 168 6.84 0.23 -7.22
CA ALA A 168 7.43 1.55 -7.15
C ALA A 168 6.42 2.69 -7.39
N VAL A 169 5.32 2.43 -8.11
CA VAL A 169 4.24 3.41 -8.34
C VAL A 169 3.29 3.42 -7.15
N THR A 170 2.88 2.23 -6.67
CA THR A 170 1.94 2.12 -5.55
C THR A 170 2.50 2.68 -4.24
N ILE A 171 3.81 2.53 -4.01
CA ILE A 171 4.46 3.08 -2.79
C ILE A 171 4.47 4.61 -2.80
N ILE A 172 4.54 5.24 -3.97
CA ILE A 172 4.40 6.69 -4.11
C ILE A 172 2.95 7.08 -3.81
N GLY A 173 1.98 6.32 -4.31
CA GLY A 173 0.58 6.56 -3.97
C GLY A 173 0.29 6.43 -2.47
N LYS A 174 0.93 5.51 -1.76
CA LYS A 174 0.84 5.44 -0.29
C LYS A 174 1.28 6.73 0.40
N LYS A 175 2.32 7.40 -0.12
CA LYS A 175 2.74 8.72 0.37
C LYS A 175 1.73 9.82 0.03
N VAL A 176 1.09 9.74 -1.14
CA VAL A 176 -0.02 10.64 -1.49
C VAL A 176 -1.20 10.46 -0.53
N LEU A 177 -1.53 9.23 -0.14
CA LEU A 177 -2.60 8.96 0.83
C LEU A 177 -2.28 9.42 2.26
N ASN A 178 -1.00 9.51 2.62
CA ASN A 178 -0.55 9.96 3.94
C ASN A 178 -0.25 11.47 3.96
N GLN A 179 -1.26 12.28 4.29
CA GLN A 179 -1.15 13.74 4.38
C GLN A 179 -0.55 14.21 5.72
N VAL A 180 -0.29 13.30 6.67
CA VAL A 180 0.28 13.62 7.98
C VAL A 180 1.80 13.79 7.89
N GLU A 181 2.44 13.09 6.95
CA GLU A 181 3.89 13.08 6.81
C GLU A 181 4.40 13.98 5.70
N ALA A 182 5.05 15.08 6.07
CA ALA A 182 5.94 15.77 5.14
C ALA A 182 7.05 14.81 4.68
N THR A 183 7.14 14.56 3.37
CA THR A 183 8.11 13.65 2.76
C THR A 183 8.82 14.32 1.59
N LYS A 184 9.93 13.73 1.16
CA LYS A 184 10.71 14.16 -0.01
C LYS A 184 10.66 13.09 -1.09
N GLU A 185 10.55 13.51 -2.34
CA GLU A 185 10.58 12.62 -3.50
C GLU A 185 11.55 13.06 -4.59
N ASP A 186 12.16 12.07 -5.24
CA ASP A 186 13.14 12.24 -6.33
C ASP A 186 12.48 12.90 -7.55
N ASP A 187 12.90 14.13 -7.84
CA ASP A 187 12.53 14.93 -9.01
C ASP A 187 13.73 15.21 -9.93
N TYR A 188 14.85 14.51 -9.69
CA TYR A 188 16.06 14.60 -10.50
C TYR A 188 16.12 13.47 -11.53
N SER A 189 15.93 12.24 -11.05
CA SER A 189 16.17 11.06 -11.87
C SER A 189 14.97 10.70 -12.74
N VAL A 190 15.25 10.49 -14.03
CA VAL A 190 14.28 10.12 -15.03
C VAL A 190 13.90 8.64 -14.92
N ARG A 191 12.60 8.35 -15.06
CA ARG A 191 12.00 7.01 -15.02
C ARG A 191 11.05 6.82 -16.18
N ARG A 192 10.89 5.56 -16.59
CA ARG A 192 9.93 5.10 -17.61
C ARG A 192 9.23 3.84 -17.10
N PRO A 193 8.31 3.99 -16.14
CA PRO A 193 7.64 2.83 -15.53
C PRO A 193 6.95 1.96 -16.59
N VAL A 194 7.10 0.65 -16.45
CA VAL A 194 6.48 -0.35 -17.34
C VAL A 194 5.41 -1.11 -16.58
N PHE A 195 4.23 -1.18 -17.17
CA PHE A 195 3.11 -1.94 -16.63
C PHE A 195 3.35 -3.43 -16.88
N ILE A 196 3.30 -4.23 -15.82
CA ILE A 196 3.70 -5.64 -15.86
C ILE A 196 2.86 -6.47 -16.85
N PRO A 197 1.53 -6.30 -16.97
CA PRO A 197 0.75 -7.01 -17.99
C PRO A 197 1.30 -6.88 -19.42
N ASP A 198 1.82 -5.71 -19.81
CA ASP A 198 2.44 -5.51 -21.12
C ASP A 198 3.75 -6.30 -21.25
N LEU A 199 4.57 -6.27 -20.19
CA LEU A 199 5.78 -7.07 -20.12
C LEU A 199 5.49 -8.58 -20.15
N CYS A 200 4.39 -9.04 -19.55
CA CYS A 200 3.99 -10.44 -19.61
C CYS A 200 3.71 -10.88 -21.05
N ALA A 201 3.02 -10.07 -21.86
CA ALA A 201 2.81 -10.36 -23.27
C ALA A 201 4.15 -10.49 -24.03
N PHE A 202 5.11 -9.61 -23.73
CA PHE A 202 6.47 -9.69 -24.29
C PHE A 202 7.23 -10.94 -23.83
N ILE A 203 7.17 -11.31 -22.54
CA ILE A 203 7.79 -12.54 -22.04
C ILE A 203 7.22 -13.76 -22.75
N LEU A 204 5.89 -13.83 -22.91
CA LEU A 204 5.22 -14.96 -23.53
C LEU A 204 5.57 -15.11 -25.02
N SER A 205 5.91 -14.02 -25.74
CA SER A 205 6.39 -14.16 -27.11
C SER A 205 7.68 -14.97 -27.21
N PHE A 206 8.59 -14.86 -26.23
CA PHE A 206 9.80 -15.69 -26.15
C PHE A 206 9.51 -17.12 -25.70
N VAL A 207 8.44 -17.34 -24.92
CA VAL A 207 7.99 -18.70 -24.57
C VAL A 207 7.46 -19.43 -25.81
N HIS A 208 6.68 -18.74 -26.64
CA HIS A 208 6.11 -19.31 -27.87
C HIS A 208 7.13 -19.43 -29.01
N ARG A 209 8.01 -18.45 -29.15
CA ARG A 209 9.05 -18.39 -30.19
C ARG A 209 10.38 -18.00 -29.54
N PRO A 210 11.15 -18.99 -29.04
CA PRO A 210 12.43 -18.73 -28.38
C PRO A 210 13.36 -17.91 -29.27
N GLN A 211 13.88 -16.82 -28.70
CA GLN A 211 14.97 -16.03 -29.28
C GLN A 211 16.02 -15.82 -28.20
N TYR A 212 17.29 -15.84 -28.60
CA TYR A 212 18.40 -15.84 -27.66
C TYR A 212 19.22 -14.56 -27.75
N GLY A 213 19.68 -14.08 -26.60
CA GLY A 213 20.43 -12.83 -26.49
C GLY A 213 19.90 -11.90 -25.42
N VAL A 214 20.28 -10.63 -25.53
CA VAL A 214 19.86 -9.56 -24.63
C VAL A 214 18.85 -8.69 -25.38
N PHE A 215 17.71 -8.42 -24.73
CA PHE A 215 16.63 -7.61 -25.25
C PHE A 215 16.16 -6.61 -24.20
N HIS A 216 15.59 -5.51 -24.65
CA HIS A 216 15.02 -4.46 -23.83
C HIS A 216 13.51 -4.40 -24.03
N PHE A 217 12.76 -4.23 -22.95
CA PHE A 217 11.33 -3.87 -23.01
C PHE A 217 11.10 -2.59 -22.23
N TYR A 218 10.49 -1.60 -22.87
CA TYR A 218 10.35 -0.25 -22.35
C TYR A 218 9.14 0.44 -22.95
N HIS A 219 8.59 1.42 -22.22
CA HIS A 219 7.54 2.27 -22.77
C HIS A 219 8.16 3.26 -23.79
N PRO A 220 7.64 3.37 -25.04
CA PRO A 220 8.29 4.15 -26.11
C PRO A 220 8.43 5.65 -25.86
N THR A 221 7.42 6.28 -25.25
CA THR A 221 7.33 7.74 -25.16
C THR A 221 7.27 8.29 -23.73
N HIS A 222 6.97 7.45 -22.74
CA HIS A 222 6.70 7.92 -21.39
C HIS A 222 7.99 8.32 -20.66
N LYS A 223 7.95 9.42 -19.91
CA LYS A 223 9.04 9.93 -19.08
C LYS A 223 8.46 10.63 -17.86
N THR A 224 8.96 10.30 -16.67
CA THR A 224 8.53 10.91 -15.40
C THR A 224 9.65 10.90 -14.37
N THR A 225 9.49 11.63 -13.28
CA THR A 225 10.23 11.46 -12.01
C THR A 225 9.32 10.81 -10.96
N LYS A 226 9.83 10.46 -9.77
CA LYS A 226 8.97 9.99 -8.68
C LYS A 226 8.04 11.09 -8.17
N TYR A 227 8.56 12.32 -8.08
CA TYR A 227 7.77 13.48 -7.71
C TYR A 227 6.63 13.74 -8.70
N GLN A 228 6.91 13.70 -10.01
CA GLN A 228 5.88 13.84 -11.03
C GLN A 228 4.84 12.72 -10.99
N MET A 229 5.25 11.47 -10.70
CA MET A 229 4.30 10.38 -10.44
C MET A 229 3.39 10.69 -9.25
N ALA A 230 3.93 11.24 -8.15
CA ALA A 230 3.14 11.64 -7.00
C ALA A 230 2.10 12.70 -7.38
N GLN A 231 2.47 13.70 -8.18
CA GLN A 231 1.55 14.74 -8.67
C GLN A 231 0.44 14.16 -9.56
N GLN A 232 0.77 13.23 -10.46
CA GLN A 232 -0.23 12.55 -11.31
C GLN A 232 -1.19 11.70 -10.48
N ILE A 233 -0.68 10.95 -9.50
CA ILE A 233 -1.49 10.16 -8.56
C ILE A 233 -2.40 11.09 -7.74
N GLY A 234 -1.86 12.19 -7.19
CA GLY A 234 -2.64 13.19 -6.46
C GLY A 234 -3.76 13.80 -7.31
N THR A 235 -3.46 14.16 -8.56
CA THR A 235 -4.44 14.65 -9.54
C THR A 235 -5.54 13.61 -9.77
N PHE A 236 -5.18 12.35 -10.00
CA PHE A 236 -6.14 11.27 -10.22
C PHE A 236 -7.04 11.01 -8.99
N LEU A 237 -6.46 11.08 -7.79
CA LEU A 237 -7.14 10.85 -6.52
C LEU A 237 -7.90 12.07 -5.99
N ASN A 238 -7.81 13.23 -6.65
CA ASN A 238 -8.27 14.53 -6.13
C ASN A 238 -7.65 14.89 -4.78
N MET A 239 -6.38 14.57 -4.56
CA MET A 239 -5.66 14.86 -3.32
C MET A 239 -4.52 15.86 -3.54
N PRO A 240 -4.28 16.77 -2.59
CA PRO A 240 -3.11 17.63 -2.63
C PRO A 240 -1.83 16.81 -2.43
N THR A 241 -0.73 17.29 -3.00
CA THR A 241 0.62 16.71 -2.84
C THR A 241 1.60 17.72 -2.26
N LEU A 242 1.10 18.72 -1.51
CA LEU A 242 1.90 19.82 -0.96
C LEU A 242 2.88 19.35 0.13
N HIS A 243 2.54 18.25 0.81
CA HIS A 243 3.39 17.59 1.80
C HIS A 243 4.54 16.79 1.18
N ILE A 244 4.59 16.66 -0.14
CA ILE A 244 5.66 15.98 -0.87
C ILE A 244 6.55 17.04 -1.51
N GLU A 245 7.79 17.15 -1.03
CA GLU A 245 8.76 18.10 -1.56
C GLU A 245 9.63 17.47 -2.66
N PRO A 246 9.89 18.16 -3.78
CA PRO A 246 10.75 17.68 -4.84
C PRO A 246 12.24 17.80 -4.47
N VAL A 247 13.01 16.74 -4.71
CA VAL A 247 14.47 16.73 -4.58
C VAL A 247 15.09 16.72 -5.98
N ARG A 248 15.77 17.82 -6.34
CA ARG A 248 16.24 18.09 -7.70
C ARG A 248 17.76 18.02 -7.89
N SER A 249 18.51 17.65 -6.86
CA SER A 249 19.98 17.55 -6.95
C SER A 249 20.47 16.12 -6.68
N TYR A 250 21.51 15.73 -7.40
CA TYR A 250 22.13 14.40 -7.29
C TYR A 250 22.65 14.11 -5.87
N GLU A 251 23.22 15.10 -5.18
CA GLU A 251 23.77 14.95 -3.83
C GLU A 251 22.73 14.61 -2.76
N ASN A 252 21.47 14.97 -3.01
CA ASN A 252 20.38 14.80 -2.04
C ASN A 252 19.44 13.65 -2.40
N VAL A 253 19.70 12.92 -3.49
CA VAL A 253 18.96 11.71 -3.86
C VAL A 253 19.83 10.47 -3.63
N ALA A 254 19.19 9.32 -3.39
CA ALA A 254 19.91 8.04 -3.46
C ALA A 254 20.63 7.94 -4.81
N HIS A 255 21.88 7.44 -4.83
CA HIS A 255 22.81 7.39 -5.99
C HIS A 255 22.24 6.64 -7.20
N ARG A 256 21.25 7.20 -7.87
CA ARG A 256 20.50 6.58 -8.96
C ARG A 256 20.98 7.16 -10.29
N PRO A 257 20.94 6.35 -11.36
CA PRO A 257 21.29 6.84 -12.68
C PRO A 257 20.29 7.94 -13.11
N TYR A 258 20.82 8.97 -13.77
CA TYR A 258 20.04 10.15 -14.17
C TYR A 258 18.98 9.80 -15.22
N ASP A 259 19.38 9.23 -16.36
CA ASP A 259 18.43 8.79 -17.40
C ASP A 259 18.88 7.45 -18.00
N THR A 260 18.11 6.39 -17.75
CA THR A 260 18.35 5.01 -18.22
C THR A 260 17.45 4.63 -19.40
N GLN A 261 17.17 5.56 -20.32
CA GLN A 261 16.34 5.26 -21.50
C GLN A 261 16.84 4.02 -22.23
N LEU A 262 16.02 2.98 -22.26
CA LEU A 262 16.28 1.79 -23.06
C LEU A 262 15.73 1.98 -24.48
N LEU A 263 16.45 1.47 -25.47
CA LEU A 263 15.97 1.22 -26.82
C LEU A 263 16.35 -0.21 -27.24
N ASP A 264 15.62 -0.79 -28.18
CA ASP A 264 15.95 -2.11 -28.74
C ASP A 264 16.10 -2.01 -30.27
N ASN A 265 17.20 -2.53 -30.79
CA ASN A 265 17.52 -2.59 -32.23
C ASN A 265 17.54 -4.03 -32.79
N GLN A 266 17.18 -5.01 -31.96
CA GLN A 266 17.11 -6.44 -32.29
C GLN A 266 15.65 -6.94 -32.34
N TYR A 267 14.75 -6.34 -31.55
CA TYR A 267 13.35 -6.72 -31.48
C TYR A 267 12.43 -5.50 -31.60
N ASN A 268 11.42 -5.60 -32.47
CA ASN A 268 10.40 -4.56 -32.59
C ASN A 268 9.38 -4.64 -31.44
N ILE A 269 9.61 -3.89 -30.37
CA ILE A 269 8.68 -3.85 -29.23
C ILE A 269 7.39 -3.06 -29.51
N HIS A 270 7.32 -2.34 -30.64
CA HIS A 270 6.13 -1.56 -31.01
C HIS A 270 4.94 -2.43 -31.43
N ASP A 271 5.17 -3.73 -31.64
CA ASP A 271 4.11 -4.70 -31.92
C ASP A 271 3.32 -5.10 -30.66
N PHE A 272 3.75 -4.67 -29.48
CA PHE A 272 3.09 -4.92 -28.20
C PHE A 272 2.27 -3.72 -27.74
N HIS A 273 1.26 -4.00 -26.92
CA HIS A 273 0.54 -2.95 -26.20
C HIS A 273 1.46 -2.28 -25.17
N HIS A 274 1.30 -0.98 -24.98
CA HIS A 274 1.99 -0.18 -23.97
C HIS A 274 0.96 0.66 -23.24
N THR A 275 0.65 0.28 -22.01
CA THR A 275 -0.28 0.96 -21.11
C THR A 275 0.33 2.29 -20.72
N SER A 276 -0.43 3.38 -20.91
CA SER A 276 0.00 4.71 -20.50
C SER A 276 0.13 4.78 -18.98
N LEU A 277 1.01 5.65 -18.45
CA LEU A 277 1.09 5.81 -16.99
C LEU A 277 -0.23 6.31 -16.40
N GLU A 278 -1.00 7.13 -17.12
CA GLU A 278 -2.32 7.60 -16.67
C GLU A 278 -3.29 6.43 -16.48
N ASP A 279 -3.39 5.53 -17.46
CA ASP A 279 -4.23 4.34 -17.39
C ASP A 279 -3.73 3.37 -16.32
N GLY A 280 -2.41 3.20 -16.20
CA GLY A 280 -1.80 2.38 -15.16
C GLY A 280 -2.04 2.91 -13.75
N ILE A 281 -1.89 4.22 -13.53
CA ILE A 281 -2.28 4.90 -12.28
C ILE A 281 -3.78 4.67 -12.04
N ALA A 282 -4.62 4.84 -13.07
CA ALA A 282 -6.04 4.61 -12.92
C ALA A 282 -6.32 3.18 -12.45
N SER A 283 -5.72 2.17 -13.06
CA SER A 283 -5.90 0.77 -12.67
C SER A 283 -5.43 0.50 -11.23
N CYS A 284 -4.25 0.99 -10.85
CA CYS A 284 -3.69 0.82 -9.51
C CYS A 284 -4.55 1.50 -8.42
N PHE A 285 -5.13 2.66 -8.74
CA PHE A 285 -5.69 3.55 -7.73
C PHE A 285 -7.21 3.77 -7.81
N GLN A 286 -7.92 3.15 -8.76
CA GLN A 286 -9.37 3.36 -8.94
C GLN A 286 -10.16 3.05 -7.66
N LYS A 287 -9.77 2.03 -6.89
CA LYS A 287 -10.43 1.70 -5.61
C LYS A 287 -10.28 2.82 -4.57
N TRP A 288 -9.22 3.63 -4.66
CA TRP A 288 -8.98 4.74 -3.76
C TRP A 288 -9.72 5.99 -4.26
N LYS A 289 -9.73 6.26 -5.57
CA LYS A 289 -10.31 7.48 -6.15
C LYS A 289 -11.69 7.83 -5.58
N PHE A 290 -11.73 8.94 -4.84
CA PHE A 290 -12.96 9.54 -4.36
C PHE A 290 -13.52 10.46 -5.44
N PRO A 291 -14.84 10.41 -5.75
CA PRO A 291 -15.44 11.38 -6.65
C PRO A 291 -15.30 12.78 -6.07
N LYS A 292 -14.96 13.74 -6.91
CA LYS A 292 -15.00 15.15 -6.51
C LYS A 292 -16.45 15.51 -6.17
N VAL A 293 -16.68 15.94 -4.94
CA VAL A 293 -17.98 16.46 -4.51
C VAL A 293 -18.09 17.91 -4.99
N THR A 294 -19.18 18.21 -5.67
CA THR A 294 -19.52 19.53 -6.21
C THR A 294 -21.01 19.78 -5.97
N GLU A 295 -21.48 20.99 -6.25
CA GLU A 295 -22.91 21.35 -6.11
C GLU A 295 -23.87 20.48 -6.93
N THR A 296 -23.37 19.80 -7.96
CA THR A 296 -24.17 18.88 -8.80
C THR A 296 -24.04 17.41 -8.41
N THR A 297 -23.27 17.10 -7.35
CA THR A 297 -23.07 15.73 -6.89
C THR A 297 -24.37 15.18 -6.31
N ASP A 298 -24.80 14.03 -6.82
CA ASP A 298 -25.94 13.29 -6.27
C ASP A 298 -25.61 12.81 -4.85
N PRO A 299 -26.30 13.33 -3.81
CA PRO A 299 -26.00 13.00 -2.44
C PRO A 299 -26.44 11.60 -2.02
N GLN A 300 -27.34 10.97 -2.79
CA GLN A 300 -27.81 9.61 -2.53
C GLN A 300 -26.75 8.54 -2.85
N ARG A 301 -25.54 8.97 -3.27
CA ARG A 301 -24.42 8.08 -3.54
C ARG A 301 -23.49 7.88 -2.35
N PHE A 302 -23.67 8.63 -1.25
CA PHE A 302 -22.72 8.66 -0.14
C PHE A 302 -23.37 8.23 1.18
N PHE A 303 -22.82 7.16 1.74
CA PHE A 303 -23.06 6.69 3.09
C PHE A 303 -21.82 6.95 3.95
N ILE A 304 -21.96 7.82 4.96
CA ILE A 304 -20.85 8.30 5.78
C ILE A 304 -21.03 7.80 7.22
N LEU A 305 -20.09 7.00 7.70
CA LEU A 305 -19.96 6.61 9.09
C LEU A 305 -18.88 7.47 9.76
N MET A 306 -19.19 8.08 10.89
CA MET A 306 -18.22 8.85 11.67
C MET A 306 -18.25 8.40 13.13
N ASP A 307 -17.07 8.19 13.72
CA ASP A 307 -16.99 8.12 15.18
C ASP A 307 -17.27 9.50 15.79
N LEU A 308 -17.83 9.52 17.00
CA LEU A 308 -18.07 10.77 17.72
C LEU A 308 -16.82 11.24 18.45
N ASP A 309 -16.30 10.39 19.34
CA ASP A 309 -15.30 10.73 20.35
C ASP A 309 -13.90 10.78 19.72
N GLY A 310 -13.21 11.91 19.84
CA GLY A 310 -11.88 12.11 19.27
C GLY A 310 -11.85 12.20 17.74
N THR A 311 -12.99 11.99 17.09
CA THR A 311 -13.17 12.14 15.64
C THR A 311 -14.00 13.39 15.30
N LEU A 312 -15.17 13.59 15.92
CA LEU A 312 -15.99 14.80 15.70
C LEU A 312 -15.86 15.80 16.85
N VAL A 313 -15.94 15.31 18.09
CA VAL A 313 -15.89 16.12 19.31
C VAL A 313 -14.54 15.87 19.99
N ASP A 314 -13.89 16.93 20.46
CA ASP A 314 -12.60 16.85 21.18
C ASP A 314 -12.81 16.33 22.61
N THR A 315 -13.11 15.04 22.69
CA THR A 315 -13.47 14.35 23.94
C THR A 315 -12.28 13.76 24.65
N ASP A 316 -11.12 13.66 24.02
CA ASP A 316 -9.94 13.03 24.60
C ASP A 316 -9.48 13.75 25.89
N PRO A 317 -9.36 15.10 25.92
CA PRO A 317 -9.10 15.84 27.16
C PRO A 317 -10.18 15.63 28.23
N LEU A 318 -11.45 15.54 27.83
CA LEU A 318 -12.57 15.34 28.74
C LEU A 318 -12.53 13.96 29.37
N HIS A 319 -12.33 12.91 28.57
CA HIS A 319 -12.23 11.54 29.07
C HIS A 319 -11.01 11.39 29.98
N HIS A 320 -9.86 11.98 29.63
CA HIS A 320 -8.66 11.96 30.48
C HIS A 320 -8.94 12.59 31.85
N GLN A 321 -9.49 13.80 31.89
CA GLN A 321 -9.85 14.49 33.13
C GLN A 321 -10.92 13.72 33.94
N ALA A 322 -11.90 13.13 33.26
CA ALA A 322 -12.93 12.32 33.91
C ALA A 322 -12.34 11.06 34.57
N TYR A 323 -11.37 10.40 33.93
CA TYR A 323 -10.64 9.29 34.54
C TYR A 323 -9.78 9.76 35.72
N GLN A 324 -9.06 10.88 35.59
CA GLN A 324 -8.30 11.45 36.72
C GLN A 324 -9.20 11.73 37.93
N HIS A 325 -10.39 12.28 37.71
CA HIS A 325 -11.37 12.52 38.76
C HIS A 325 -11.90 11.21 39.37
N ALA A 326 -12.28 10.24 38.52
CA ALA A 326 -12.86 8.98 38.97
C ALA A 326 -11.85 8.10 39.74
N LEU A 327 -10.57 8.18 39.39
CA LEU A 327 -9.48 7.39 39.95
C LEU A 327 -8.79 8.05 41.15
N HIS A 328 -9.07 9.32 41.44
CA HIS A 328 -8.43 10.05 42.54
C HIS A 328 -8.58 9.28 43.88
N PRO A 329 -7.47 9.09 44.63
CA PRO A 329 -6.16 9.75 44.50
C PRO A 329 -5.11 9.01 43.65
N ALA A 330 -5.45 7.93 42.94
CA ALA A 330 -4.48 7.21 42.10
C ALA A 330 -4.01 8.08 40.92
N PRO A 331 -2.71 8.09 40.58
CA PRO A 331 -2.20 8.85 39.45
C PRO A 331 -2.69 8.26 38.12
N PHE A 332 -3.09 9.15 37.20
CA PHE A 332 -3.47 8.77 35.83
C PHE A 332 -2.98 9.85 34.86
N THR A 333 -1.91 9.54 34.13
CA THR A 333 -1.26 10.48 33.21
C THR A 333 -1.92 10.46 31.83
N TRP A 334 -1.60 11.45 30.99
CA TRP A 334 -2.05 11.46 29.59
C TRP A 334 -1.55 10.23 28.82
N ARG A 335 -0.30 9.80 29.09
CA ARG A 335 0.28 8.61 28.47
C ARG A 335 -0.47 7.34 28.84
N ASP A 336 -0.91 7.22 30.10
CA ASP A 336 -1.73 6.08 30.54
C ASP A 336 -3.06 6.06 29.78
N PHE A 337 -3.67 7.24 29.60
CA PHE A 337 -4.91 7.41 28.85
C PHE A 337 -4.79 7.03 27.37
N GLU A 338 -3.77 7.52 26.67
CA GLU A 338 -3.52 7.16 25.26
C GLU A 338 -3.30 5.65 25.09
N GLN A 339 -2.52 5.03 25.98
CA GLN A 339 -2.31 3.58 25.94
C GLN A 339 -3.62 2.81 26.13
N VAL A 340 -4.46 3.28 27.04
CA VAL A 340 -5.74 2.65 27.35
C VAL A 340 -6.74 2.75 26.18
N ILE A 341 -6.84 3.91 25.52
CA ILE A 341 -7.74 4.11 24.36
C ILE A 341 -7.28 3.32 23.14
N HIS A 342 -5.99 3.35 22.81
CA HIS A 342 -5.49 2.78 21.57
C HIS A 342 -5.26 1.27 21.61
N TYR A 343 -5.05 0.68 22.79
CA TYR A 343 -4.69 -0.74 22.93
C TYR A 343 -5.73 -1.58 23.69
N SER A 344 -6.92 -1.03 23.99
CA SER A 344 -8.03 -1.74 24.63
C SER A 344 -7.68 -2.38 25.98
N ASN A 345 -6.78 -1.77 26.75
CA ASN A 345 -6.33 -2.29 28.05
C ASN A 345 -7.10 -1.71 29.23
N MET A 346 -8.21 -1.00 29.02
CA MET A 346 -8.91 -0.29 30.09
C MET A 346 -9.42 -1.23 31.19
N GLU A 347 -10.08 -2.33 30.81
CA GLU A 347 -10.61 -3.27 31.81
C GLU A 347 -9.48 -3.94 32.61
N GLN A 348 -8.36 -4.25 31.93
CA GLN A 348 -7.17 -4.82 32.57
C GLN A 348 -6.45 -3.80 33.47
N PHE A 349 -6.34 -2.54 33.03
CA PHE A 349 -5.79 -1.44 33.81
C PHE A 349 -6.63 -1.19 35.07
N LEU A 350 -7.95 -1.13 34.92
CA LEU A 350 -8.85 -0.86 36.04
C LEU A 350 -8.95 -2.04 37.02
N LYS A 351 -8.72 -3.28 36.57
CA LYS A 351 -8.58 -4.46 37.45
C LYS A 351 -7.38 -4.38 38.42
N THR A 352 -6.39 -3.52 38.15
CA THR A 352 -5.24 -3.31 39.04
C THR A 352 -5.51 -2.31 40.17
N LEU A 353 -6.69 -1.67 40.19
CA LEU A 353 -7.02 -0.60 41.12
C LEU A 353 -7.94 -1.10 42.26
N PRO A 354 -7.88 -0.51 43.46
CA PRO A 354 -8.68 -0.92 44.63
C PRO A 354 -10.14 -0.43 44.58
N VAL A 355 -10.64 0.00 43.41
CA VAL A 355 -11.98 0.57 43.21
C VAL A 355 -12.72 -0.26 42.18
N THR A 356 -14.02 -0.48 42.38
CA THR A 356 -14.79 -1.30 41.44
C THR A 356 -14.97 -0.58 40.10
N TYR A 357 -14.99 -1.34 39.01
CA TYR A 357 -15.16 -0.81 37.66
C TYR A 357 -16.46 0.00 37.49
N ASP A 358 -17.55 -0.44 38.13
CA ASP A 358 -18.86 0.24 38.06
C ASP A 358 -18.87 1.59 38.76
N GLU A 359 -18.18 1.72 39.89
CA GLU A 359 -18.02 3.01 40.59
C GLU A 359 -17.26 4.02 39.74
N ILE A 360 -16.19 3.58 39.07
CA ILE A 360 -15.37 4.41 38.18
C ILE A 360 -16.21 4.90 37.00
N LYS A 361 -16.99 4.00 36.38
CA LYS A 361 -17.93 4.36 35.30
C LYS A 361 -18.95 5.40 35.74
N LYS A 362 -19.55 5.22 36.91
CA LYS A 362 -20.56 6.16 37.44
C LYS A 362 -19.97 7.53 37.70
N LYS A 363 -18.82 7.61 38.39
CA LYS A 363 -18.11 8.87 38.66
C LYS A 363 -17.70 9.58 37.37
N LYS A 364 -17.12 8.85 36.42
CA LYS A 364 -16.74 9.38 35.10
C LYS A 364 -17.97 9.95 34.38
N LYS A 365 -19.07 9.19 34.29
CA LYS A 365 -20.30 9.63 33.62
C LYS A 365 -20.86 10.90 34.26
N GLN A 366 -20.96 10.95 35.59
CA GLN A 366 -21.45 12.14 36.30
C GLN A 366 -20.59 13.37 35.98
N TRP A 367 -19.27 13.24 36.09
CA TRP A 367 -18.35 14.34 35.82
C TRP A 367 -18.46 14.85 34.37
N MET A 368 -18.62 13.94 33.40
CA MET A 368 -18.79 14.30 31.98
C MET A 368 -20.07 15.09 31.72
N LEU A 369 -21.17 14.76 32.41
CA LEU A 369 -22.46 15.48 32.30
C LEU A 369 -22.42 16.89 32.93
N GLU A 370 -21.44 17.18 33.77
CA GLU A 370 -21.23 18.51 34.37
C GLU A 370 -20.46 19.45 33.42
N GLN A 371 -19.79 18.92 32.38
CA GLN A 371 -18.95 19.72 31.49
C GLN A 371 -19.77 20.45 30.42
N THR A 372 -19.63 21.77 30.33
CA THR A 372 -20.36 22.60 29.34
C THR A 372 -19.47 23.15 28.22
N SER A 373 -18.16 23.23 28.45
CA SER A 373 -17.18 23.69 27.45
C SER A 373 -16.76 22.55 26.52
N LEU A 374 -17.68 22.13 25.66
CA LEU A 374 -17.44 21.14 24.62
C LEU A 374 -16.97 21.83 23.34
N ARG A 375 -16.12 21.16 22.55
CA ARG A 375 -15.59 21.68 21.30
C ARG A 375 -15.57 20.57 20.26
N PHE A 376 -15.77 20.93 19.00
CA PHE A 376 -15.46 20.05 17.89
C PHE A 376 -13.94 19.88 17.76
N ILE A 377 -13.51 18.75 17.21
CA ILE A 377 -12.16 18.62 16.66
C ILE A 377 -11.97 19.73 15.60
N GLU A 378 -10.75 20.25 15.50
CA GLU A 378 -10.44 21.33 14.56
C GLU A 378 -10.92 21.01 13.12
N GLY A 379 -11.82 21.84 12.61
CA GLY A 379 -12.43 21.72 11.28
C GLY A 379 -13.58 20.70 11.15
N ALA A 380 -13.85 19.89 12.17
CA ALA A 380 -14.88 18.84 12.12
C ALA A 380 -16.30 19.42 12.02
N ASP A 381 -16.54 20.58 12.62
CA ASP A 381 -17.79 21.32 12.53
C ASP A 381 -18.06 21.82 11.11
N VAL A 382 -17.06 22.42 10.46
CA VAL A 382 -17.15 22.90 9.08
C VAL A 382 -17.40 21.72 8.14
N PHE A 383 -16.66 20.62 8.32
CA PHE A 383 -16.83 19.42 7.52
C PHE A 383 -18.22 18.81 7.70
N LEU A 384 -18.68 18.60 8.93
CA LEU A 384 -20.01 18.07 9.22
C LEU A 384 -21.11 18.98 8.66
N GLN A 385 -20.94 20.30 8.75
CA GLN A 385 -21.87 21.25 8.15
C GLN A 385 -21.97 21.07 6.63
N HIS A 386 -20.86 20.87 5.93
CA HIS A 386 -20.88 20.58 4.49
C HIS A 386 -21.60 19.26 4.19
N LEU A 387 -21.28 18.16 4.89
CA LEU A 387 -21.96 16.88 4.67
C LEU A 387 -23.48 17.00 4.81
N LEU A 388 -23.94 17.75 5.82
CA LEU A 388 -25.36 17.99 6.06
C LEU A 388 -25.99 18.93 5.03
N GLN A 389 -25.25 19.93 4.53
CA GLN A 389 -25.73 20.83 3.47
C GLN A 389 -25.96 20.09 2.15
N PHE A 390 -25.13 19.08 1.85
CA PHE A 390 -25.33 18.21 0.71
C PHE A 390 -26.41 17.14 0.95
N ASP A 391 -26.98 17.01 2.16
CA ASP A 391 -27.93 15.95 2.53
C ASP A 391 -27.38 14.53 2.31
N PHE A 392 -26.09 14.33 2.58
CA PHE A 392 -25.50 12.99 2.60
C PHE A 392 -26.10 12.14 3.73
N ASN A 393 -26.10 10.81 3.53
CA ASN A 393 -26.53 9.89 4.57
C ASN A 393 -25.42 9.72 5.62
N VAL A 394 -25.40 10.63 6.60
CA VAL A 394 -24.45 10.64 7.71
C VAL A 394 -25.02 9.86 8.89
N VAL A 395 -24.22 8.95 9.44
CA VAL A 395 -24.50 8.22 10.68
C VAL A 395 -23.34 8.42 11.64
N ILE A 396 -23.65 8.87 12.84
CA ILE A 396 -22.66 8.94 13.92
C ILE A 396 -22.76 7.67 14.76
N VAL A 397 -21.62 7.01 14.95
CA VAL A 397 -21.48 5.80 15.76
C VAL A 397 -20.59 6.16 16.95
N THR A 398 -20.91 5.67 18.15
CA THR A 398 -20.08 5.95 19.33
C THR A 398 -20.26 4.91 20.44
N ASN A 399 -19.19 4.71 21.22
CA ASN A 399 -19.22 3.96 22.47
C ASN A 399 -19.66 4.80 23.68
N THR A 400 -20.03 6.06 23.46
CA THR A 400 -20.60 6.97 24.44
C THR A 400 -22.08 6.70 24.64
N SER A 401 -22.53 6.74 25.90
CA SER A 401 -23.92 6.51 26.27
C SER A 401 -24.83 7.60 25.72
N ARG A 402 -26.07 7.23 25.37
CA ARG A 402 -27.09 8.15 24.85
C ARG A 402 -27.26 9.43 25.67
N GLU A 403 -27.27 9.31 27.00
CA GLU A 403 -27.42 10.48 27.90
C GLU A 403 -26.28 11.50 27.74
N ILE A 404 -25.04 11.04 27.56
CA ILE A 404 -23.89 11.93 27.30
C ILE A 404 -23.99 12.52 25.88
N VAL A 405 -24.42 11.73 24.89
CA VAL A 405 -24.64 12.20 23.52
C VAL A 405 -25.68 13.33 23.49
N GLU A 406 -26.82 13.16 24.18
CA GLU A 406 -27.86 14.18 24.30
C GLU A 406 -27.34 15.44 24.99
N HIS A 407 -26.49 15.29 26.01
CA HIS A 407 -25.80 16.41 26.66
C HIS A 407 -24.85 17.14 25.70
N TYR A 408 -24.10 16.41 24.87
CA TYR A 408 -23.25 17.00 23.83
C TYR A 408 -24.07 17.75 22.80
N GLN A 409 -25.16 17.15 22.31
CA GLN A 409 -26.09 17.77 21.37
C GLN A 409 -26.68 19.07 21.90
N LYS A 410 -26.95 19.17 23.21
CA LYS A 410 -27.44 20.41 23.85
C LYS A 410 -26.42 21.56 23.76
N HIS A 411 -25.13 21.27 23.87
CA HIS A 411 -24.06 22.28 23.89
C HIS A 411 -23.38 22.48 22.52
N LEU A 412 -23.53 21.52 21.59
CA LEU A 412 -23.05 21.56 20.22
C LEU A 412 -24.24 21.35 19.24
N PRO A 413 -25.03 22.41 18.95
CA PRO A 413 -26.29 22.28 18.21
C PRO A 413 -26.17 21.69 16.80
N LEU A 414 -24.99 21.73 16.18
CA LEU A 414 -24.75 21.09 14.89
C LEU A 414 -24.99 19.57 14.96
N LEU A 415 -24.68 18.92 16.08
CA LEU A 415 -24.93 17.48 16.28
C LEU A 415 -26.44 17.15 16.25
N GLN A 416 -27.31 18.06 16.65
CA GLN A 416 -28.77 17.84 16.61
C GLN A 416 -29.31 17.74 15.17
N LYS A 417 -28.56 18.27 14.19
CA LYS A 417 -28.95 18.20 12.77
C LYS A 417 -28.67 16.83 12.16
N VAL A 418 -27.87 15.99 12.81
CA VAL A 418 -27.56 14.63 12.36
C VAL A 418 -28.75 13.72 12.67
N LYS A 419 -29.32 13.12 11.61
CA LYS A 419 -30.55 12.33 11.67
C LYS A 419 -30.35 10.93 12.25
N ASN A 420 -29.17 10.35 12.07
CA ASN A 420 -28.91 8.93 12.34
C ASN A 420 -27.80 8.75 13.37
N TRP A 421 -28.08 7.93 14.39
CA TRP A 421 -27.17 7.66 15.50
C TRP A 421 -27.17 6.17 15.86
N ILE A 422 -26.01 5.68 16.29
CA ILE A 422 -25.82 4.43 17.02
C ILE A 422 -25.01 4.76 18.28
N THR A 423 -25.63 4.64 19.46
CA THR A 423 -24.98 4.88 20.76
C THR A 423 -24.65 3.56 21.45
N ARG A 424 -23.95 3.62 22.60
CA ARG A 424 -23.53 2.42 23.34
C ARG A 424 -24.67 1.43 23.59
N GLU A 425 -25.89 1.92 23.80
CA GLU A 425 -27.07 1.12 24.13
C GLU A 425 -27.66 0.36 22.94
N ASP A 426 -27.22 0.63 21.71
CA ASP A 426 -27.79 0.06 20.48
C ASP A 426 -27.11 -1.25 20.02
N TYR A 427 -26.08 -1.71 20.75
CA TYR A 427 -25.31 -2.92 20.44
C TYR A 427 -24.73 -3.54 21.73
N ASP A 428 -24.38 -4.83 21.70
CA ASP A 428 -23.94 -5.56 22.90
C ASP A 428 -22.41 -5.51 23.08
N ILE A 429 -21.67 -5.82 22.02
CA ILE A 429 -20.21 -6.01 22.04
C ILE A 429 -19.50 -4.72 21.57
N PRO A 430 -18.68 -4.08 22.43
CA PRO A 430 -17.99 -2.85 22.07
C PRO A 430 -16.80 -3.06 21.12
N LYS A 431 -16.33 -1.94 20.54
CA LYS A 431 -15.06 -1.88 19.79
C LYS A 431 -13.94 -2.57 20.60
N PRO A 432 -13.04 -3.35 19.97
CA PRO A 432 -12.76 -3.42 18.53
C PRO A 432 -13.71 -4.31 17.71
N HIS A 433 -14.74 -4.92 18.31
CA HIS A 433 -15.75 -5.65 17.55
C HIS A 433 -16.51 -4.69 16.61
N SER A 434 -16.91 -5.17 15.43
CA SER A 434 -17.53 -4.37 14.35
C SER A 434 -19.03 -4.11 14.56
N GLU A 435 -19.66 -4.72 15.56
CA GLU A 435 -21.12 -4.73 15.75
C GLU A 435 -21.76 -3.34 15.68
N CYS A 436 -21.15 -2.31 16.28
CA CYS A 436 -21.70 -0.95 16.23
C CYS A 436 -21.77 -0.38 14.80
N TYR A 437 -20.75 -0.65 13.97
CA TYR A 437 -20.72 -0.22 12.58
C TYR A 437 -21.57 -1.11 11.67
N GLU A 438 -21.60 -2.42 11.93
CA GLU A 438 -22.51 -3.34 11.24
C GLU A 438 -23.97 -2.97 11.48
N ARG A 439 -24.31 -2.59 12.72
CA ARG A 439 -25.65 -2.11 13.07
C ARG A 439 -26.00 -0.82 12.33
N ALA A 440 -25.05 0.12 12.24
CA ALA A 440 -25.23 1.35 11.47
C ALA A 440 -25.50 1.05 9.99
N VAL A 441 -24.72 0.14 9.39
CA VAL A 441 -24.92 -0.30 8.00
C VAL A 441 -26.27 -0.98 7.83
N GLN A 442 -26.63 -1.95 8.68
CA GLN A 442 -27.90 -2.66 8.59
C GLN A 442 -29.12 -1.75 8.69
N GLN A 443 -29.05 -0.72 9.52
CA GLN A 443 -30.19 0.16 9.79
C GLN A 443 -30.32 1.31 8.80
N TYR A 444 -29.19 1.85 8.33
CA TYR A 444 -29.19 3.14 7.63
C TYR A 444 -28.61 3.09 6.21
N TYR A 445 -27.88 2.05 5.80
CA TYR A 445 -27.40 1.91 4.42
C TYR A 445 -28.55 1.56 3.48
N LYS A 446 -28.67 2.30 2.36
CA LYS A 446 -29.77 2.20 1.39
C LYS A 446 -29.31 1.81 -0.01
N GLY A 447 -28.08 1.34 -0.15
CA GLY A 447 -27.49 1.01 -1.46
C GLY A 447 -26.68 2.14 -2.08
N GLU A 448 -26.23 3.11 -1.26
CA GLU A 448 -25.31 4.17 -1.69
C GLU A 448 -24.05 3.59 -2.35
N THR A 449 -23.53 4.28 -3.36
CA THR A 449 -22.36 3.83 -4.13
C THR A 449 -21.08 3.80 -3.30
N TYR A 450 -20.92 4.73 -2.35
CA TYR A 450 -19.72 4.91 -1.56
C TYR A 450 -20.05 4.79 -0.08
N LYS A 451 -19.45 3.81 0.61
CA LYS A 451 -19.45 3.71 2.07
C LYS A 451 -18.11 4.20 2.61
N ILE A 452 -18.11 5.25 3.40
CA ILE A 452 -16.92 5.90 3.94
C ILE A 452 -16.96 5.89 5.46
N GLY A 453 -15.83 5.57 6.08
CA GLY A 453 -15.63 5.66 7.52
C GLY A 453 -14.64 6.75 7.92
N PHE A 454 -14.92 7.46 9.01
CA PHE A 454 -14.00 8.37 9.69
C PHE A 454 -13.72 7.88 11.11
N GLU A 455 -12.44 7.76 11.45
CA GLU A 455 -11.96 7.24 12.74
C GLU A 455 -10.63 7.90 13.13
N ASN A 456 -10.27 7.84 14.41
CA ASN A 456 -9.02 8.40 14.95
C ASN A 456 -8.26 7.41 15.84
N THR A 457 -8.81 6.21 16.09
CA THR A 457 -8.20 5.20 16.97
C THR A 457 -7.94 3.87 16.26
N LEU A 458 -6.87 3.15 16.64
CA LEU A 458 -6.60 1.79 16.10
C LEU A 458 -7.74 0.81 16.38
N THR A 459 -8.31 0.87 17.58
CA THR A 459 -9.46 0.06 18.00
C THR A 459 -10.66 0.32 17.09
N GLY A 460 -10.92 1.60 16.80
CA GLY A 460 -11.96 2.05 15.90
C GLY A 460 -11.74 1.67 14.45
N TYR A 461 -10.54 1.88 13.91
CA TYR A 461 -10.16 1.41 12.58
C TYR A 461 -10.39 -0.09 12.40
N ARG A 462 -9.96 -0.91 13.36
CA ARG A 462 -10.17 -2.37 13.31
C ARG A 462 -11.64 -2.76 13.30
N SER A 463 -12.48 -1.97 13.95
CA SER A 463 -13.93 -2.17 14.04
C SER A 463 -14.66 -1.71 12.76
N ILE A 464 -14.27 -0.59 12.16
CA ILE A 464 -14.98 0.01 11.00
C ILE A 464 -14.57 -0.58 9.65
N LYS A 465 -13.31 -1.03 9.49
CA LYS A 465 -12.69 -1.29 8.18
C LYS A 465 -13.39 -2.34 7.31
N GLU A 466 -14.12 -3.28 7.91
CA GLU A 466 -14.88 -4.30 7.17
C GLU A 466 -16.31 -3.84 6.83
N SER A 467 -16.79 -2.74 7.44
CA SER A 467 -18.13 -2.20 7.22
C SER A 467 -18.19 -1.16 6.09
N VAL A 468 -17.05 -0.57 5.73
CA VAL A 468 -16.94 0.52 4.75
C VAL A 468 -15.96 0.17 3.65
N ASP A 469 -16.07 0.85 2.52
CA ASP A 469 -15.16 0.62 1.38
C ASP A 469 -13.83 1.39 1.57
N ARG A 470 -13.86 2.48 2.36
CA ARG A 470 -12.72 3.38 2.58
C ARG A 470 -12.76 3.94 4.00
N VAL A 471 -11.59 4.03 4.62
CA VAL A 471 -11.42 4.68 5.92
C VAL A 471 -10.50 5.89 5.78
N TYR A 472 -10.96 7.02 6.31
CA TYR A 472 -10.17 8.22 6.58
C TYR A 472 -9.82 8.23 8.06
N PHE A 473 -8.52 8.14 8.34
CA PHE A 473 -7.99 8.12 9.68
C PHE A 473 -7.41 9.49 10.03
N ILE A 474 -7.98 10.14 11.02
CA ILE A 474 -7.56 11.48 11.45
C ILE A 474 -6.54 11.31 12.58
N THR A 475 -5.32 11.76 12.35
CA THR A 475 -4.21 11.57 13.29
C THR A 475 -3.09 12.59 13.04
N ASN A 476 -2.21 12.75 14.03
CA ASN A 476 -0.95 13.48 13.88
C ASN A 476 0.25 12.53 14.08
N LYS A 477 1.47 13.04 13.88
CA LYS A 477 2.72 12.28 14.03
C LYS A 477 3.03 11.89 15.49
N ASP A 478 2.50 12.63 16.45
CA ASP A 478 2.77 12.44 17.88
C ASP A 478 1.85 11.38 18.51
N SER A 479 0.78 10.99 17.83
CA SER A 479 -0.13 9.93 18.28
C SER A 479 0.59 8.59 18.40
N VAL A 480 0.36 7.90 19.52
CA VAL A 480 0.86 6.53 19.75
C VAL A 480 0.35 5.50 18.74
N ALA A 481 -0.71 5.83 17.99
CA ALA A 481 -1.25 5.00 16.91
C ALA A 481 -0.49 5.16 15.58
N TYR A 482 0.20 6.30 15.39
CA TYR A 482 0.68 6.73 14.07
C TYR A 482 1.63 5.72 13.42
N ASP A 483 2.62 5.22 14.17
CA ASP A 483 3.60 4.26 13.66
C ASP A 483 2.99 2.91 13.25
N THR A 484 1.84 2.57 13.81
CA THR A 484 1.08 1.38 13.42
C THR A 484 0.22 1.68 12.20
N ILE A 485 -0.58 2.74 12.26
CA ILE A 485 -1.58 3.03 11.21
C ILE A 485 -0.94 3.44 9.87
N LYS A 486 0.24 4.09 9.87
CA LYS A 486 0.97 4.45 8.64
C LYS A 486 1.43 3.25 7.80
N LYS A 487 1.39 2.04 8.38
CA LYS A 487 1.68 0.79 7.67
C LYS A 487 0.47 0.26 6.92
N GLU A 488 -0.74 0.67 7.29
CA GLU A 488 -1.97 0.32 6.58
C GLU A 488 -2.07 1.09 5.25
N ASP A 489 -2.86 0.56 4.32
CA ASP A 489 -3.21 1.29 3.10
C ASP A 489 -4.54 1.99 3.38
N ILE A 490 -4.48 3.24 3.85
CA ILE A 490 -5.66 4.06 4.14
C ILE A 490 -5.33 5.54 3.92
N TYR A 491 -6.36 6.38 3.96
CA TYR A 491 -6.18 7.82 3.99
C TYR A 491 -5.77 8.25 5.39
N LEU A 492 -4.61 8.89 5.53
CA LEU A 492 -4.21 9.53 6.78
C LEU A 492 -4.29 11.03 6.62
N LEU A 493 -5.06 11.67 7.48
CA LEU A 493 -5.29 13.11 7.44
C LEU A 493 -4.86 13.76 8.76
N PRO A 494 -4.17 14.92 8.71
CA PRO A 494 -3.80 15.64 9.92
C PRO A 494 -5.01 16.28 10.62
N ASN A 495 -6.03 16.66 9.85
CA ASN A 495 -7.26 17.29 10.29
C ASN A 495 -8.30 17.32 9.15
N TYR A 496 -9.47 17.88 9.43
CA TYR A 496 -10.56 18.02 8.46
C TYR A 496 -10.35 19.11 7.42
N HIS A 497 -9.39 20.03 7.58
CA HIS A 497 -9.14 21.08 6.58
C HIS A 497 -8.62 20.53 5.25
N SER A 498 -8.20 19.26 5.23
CA SER A 498 -7.71 18.56 4.04
C SER A 498 -8.84 17.94 3.19
N LEU A 499 -10.11 18.01 3.63
CA LEU A 499 -11.27 17.34 3.05
C LEU A 499 -12.26 18.28 2.36
#